data_AF-A0A438JVP3-F1
#
_entry.id   AF-A0A438JVP3-F1
#
_cell.length_a   1.000
_cell.length_b   1.000
_cell.length_c   1.000
_cell.angle_alpha   90.00
_cell.angle_beta   90.00
_cell.angle_gamma   90.00
#
_symmetry.space_group_name_H-M   'P 1'
#
loop_
_entity.id
_entity.type
_entity.pdbx_description
1 polymer ?
#
loop_
_entity_poly.entity_id
_entity_poly.type
_entity_poly.pdbx_seq_one_letter_code
_entity_poly.pdbx_strand_id
1 'polypeptide(L)'
;MVLMQRGSLPGANLFHPVCTIPVWIFRHIKEPSSHMSPKRALLILICVPVSPGNSRLIWTFPRNFGLWTDHIIPRWMLHMSQNLILDSDLYLLHLEERKIMKAGPSNWHKACFVPTKSDAHIVAFRAWLRKYSGGQLDWGTNFSSALPPTPPREQLMERYWSHVVNCSSCSVAYKGLQVLEVVLQIFSIALIGIPVINHGVMSVAARITAVSMAILCFCSFKVVVLLHLQNLPFP
;
A
#
# COMPACT_ATOMS: atom_id res chain seq x y z
N MET A 1 3.47 8.16 -5.61
CA MET A 1 2.26 7.92 -4.80
C MET A 1 2.59 8.29 -3.34
N VAL A 2 1.69 8.96 -2.62
CA VAL A 2 1.91 9.37 -1.22
C VAL A 2 1.08 8.48 -0.32
N LEU A 3 1.72 7.69 0.55
CA LEU A 3 1.07 7.06 1.68
C LEU A 3 1.13 8.03 2.85
N MET A 4 -0.04 8.55 3.25
CA MET A 4 -0.20 9.34 4.47
C MET A 4 -0.76 8.42 5.55
N GLN A 5 0.06 8.05 6.54
CA GLN A 5 -0.47 7.64 7.83
C GLN A 5 -1.02 8.88 8.55
N ARG A 6 -2.20 8.74 9.14
CA ARG A 6 -3.00 9.82 9.73
C ARG A 6 -2.25 10.47 10.90
N GLY A 7 -1.73 11.67 10.70
CA GLY A 7 -1.50 12.67 11.74
C GLY A 7 -2.45 13.83 11.48
N SER A 8 -3.32 14.18 12.44
CA SER A 8 -4.16 15.36 12.32
C SER A 8 -3.27 16.61 12.30
N LEU A 9 -3.39 17.45 11.29
CA LEU A 9 -2.84 18.80 11.32
C LEU A 9 -3.91 19.81 10.88
N PRO A 10 -4.30 20.75 11.75
CA PRO A 10 -4.92 22.00 11.34
C PRO A 10 -3.83 23.05 11.09
N GLY A 11 -3.82 23.65 9.89
CA GLY A 11 -3.37 25.03 9.66
C GLY A 11 -1.87 25.37 9.67
N ALA A 12 -1.50 26.18 8.66
CA ALA A 12 -0.40 27.15 8.60
C ALA A 12 1.07 26.70 8.33
N ASN A 13 1.48 27.00 7.09
CA ASN A 13 2.61 27.82 6.62
C ASN A 13 4.01 27.77 7.27
N LEU A 14 4.98 27.66 6.34
CA LEU A 14 6.44 27.89 6.38
C LEU A 14 7.27 27.00 7.30
N PHE A 15 8.23 26.26 6.74
CA PHE A 15 9.65 26.20 7.18
C PHE A 15 10.47 25.33 6.18
N HIS A 16 11.50 25.94 5.58
CA HIS A 16 12.71 25.23 5.10
C HIS A 16 13.77 25.33 6.23
N PRO A 17 14.76 24.42 6.38
CA PRO A 17 15.37 23.59 5.33
C PRO A 17 15.52 22.08 5.65
N VAL A 18 15.47 21.30 4.56
CA VAL A 18 16.25 20.09 4.26
C VAL A 18 16.97 19.41 5.45
N CYS A 19 16.28 18.49 6.12
CA CYS A 19 16.95 17.32 6.69
C CYS A 19 16.96 16.28 5.56
N THR A 20 18.13 16.00 5.00
CA THR A 20 18.32 15.08 3.87
C THR A 20 17.65 13.74 4.18
N ILE A 21 16.47 13.53 3.60
CA ILE A 21 15.86 12.21 3.56
C ILE A 21 16.82 11.37 2.73
N PRO A 22 17.35 10.25 3.23
CA PRO A 22 18.12 9.36 2.38
C PRO A 22 17.18 8.89 1.26
N VAL A 23 17.39 9.42 0.06
CA VAL A 23 16.73 8.94 -1.15
C VAL A 23 17.47 7.66 -1.53
N TRP A 24 16.90 6.52 -1.14
CA TRP A 24 17.44 5.24 -1.56
C TRP A 24 16.97 4.95 -2.98
N ILE A 25 17.92 5.03 -3.93
CA ILE A 25 17.71 4.68 -5.33
C ILE A 25 18.16 3.21 -5.48
N PHE A 26 17.22 2.27 -5.36
CA PHE A 26 17.52 0.86 -5.65
C PHE A 26 17.46 0.64 -7.16
N ARG A 27 18.64 0.55 -7.78
CA ARG A 27 18.81 0.31 -9.22
C ARG A 27 19.15 -1.15 -9.47
N HIS A 28 18.18 -1.91 -9.98
CA HIS A 28 18.45 -3.27 -10.48
C HIS A 28 18.74 -3.20 -11.98
N ILE A 29 20.01 -3.37 -12.35
CA ILE A 29 20.44 -3.46 -13.76
C ILE A 29 20.55 -4.93 -14.12
N LYS A 30 19.72 -5.42 -15.05
CA LYS A 30 19.98 -6.71 -15.69
C LYS A 30 20.88 -6.44 -16.89
N GLU A 31 22.08 -7.03 -16.91
CA GLU A 31 22.99 -6.88 -18.04
C GLU A 31 22.35 -7.46 -19.31
N PRO A 32 22.47 -6.77 -20.46
CA PRO A 32 21.82 -7.20 -21.69
C PRO A 32 22.58 -8.37 -22.34
N SER A 33 21.84 -9.36 -22.84
CA SER A 33 22.33 -10.18 -23.96
C SER A 33 22.40 -9.30 -25.22
N SER A 34 23.36 -9.58 -26.10
CA SER A 34 23.95 -8.70 -27.13
C SER A 34 23.02 -8.07 -28.19
N HIS A 35 21.70 -8.21 -28.10
CA HIS A 35 20.75 -7.69 -29.08
C HIS A 35 19.52 -6.95 -28.52
N MET A 36 19.43 -6.72 -27.20
CA MET A 36 18.27 -6.01 -26.61
C MET A 36 18.68 -4.80 -25.79
N SER A 37 17.89 -3.71 -25.88
CA SER A 37 18.02 -2.58 -24.97
C SER A 37 17.93 -3.05 -23.52
N PRO A 38 18.86 -2.64 -22.63
CA PRO A 38 18.89 -3.13 -21.26
C PRO A 38 17.59 -2.79 -20.52
N LYS A 39 16.98 -3.81 -19.90
CA LYS A 39 15.81 -3.64 -19.04
C LYS A 39 16.26 -3.01 -17.72
N ARG A 40 15.64 -1.88 -17.37
CA ARG A 40 15.93 -1.08 -16.18
C ARG A 40 14.63 -0.88 -15.41
N ALA A 41 14.67 -1.21 -14.13
CA ALA A 41 13.67 -0.85 -13.15
C ALA A 41 14.35 -0.16 -11.96
N LEU A 42 13.66 0.80 -11.37
CA LEU A 42 14.14 1.54 -10.24
C LEU A 42 13.04 1.59 -9.18
N LEU A 43 13.40 1.32 -7.93
CA LEU A 43 12.55 1.66 -6.80
C LEU A 43 13.13 2.92 -6.16
N ILE A 44 12.37 4.01 -6.22
CA ILE A 44 12.67 5.24 -5.49
C ILE A 44 11.76 5.26 -4.27
N LEU A 45 12.36 5.21 -3.09
CA LEU A 45 11.65 5.22 -1.80
C LEU A 45 12.18 6.38 -0.94
N ILE A 46 11.27 7.22 -0.49
CA ILE A 46 11.54 8.41 0.32
C ILE A 46 10.66 8.34 1.56
N CYS A 47 11.28 8.23 2.73
CA CYS A 47 10.60 8.20 4.03
C CYS A 47 10.81 9.53 4.75
N VAL A 48 9.76 10.30 4.95
CA VAL A 48 9.83 11.61 5.60
C VAL A 48 9.26 11.49 7.02
N PRO A 49 10.07 11.65 8.08
CA PRO A 49 9.55 11.66 9.45
C PRO A 49 8.58 12.83 9.63
N VAL A 50 7.41 12.58 10.25
CA VAL A 50 6.39 13.62 10.50
C VAL A 50 6.18 13.82 12.00
N SER A 51 6.14 12.73 12.76
CA SER A 51 6.13 12.73 14.21
C SER A 51 6.75 11.41 14.72
N PRO A 52 7.04 11.28 16.02
CA PRO A 52 7.42 9.99 16.60
C PRO A 52 6.40 8.90 16.25
N GLY A 53 6.88 7.77 15.71
CA GLY A 53 6.06 6.66 15.25
C GLY A 53 5.29 6.88 13.94
N ASN A 54 5.44 8.02 13.27
CA ASN A 54 4.75 8.30 12.01
C ASN A 54 5.71 8.86 10.95
N SER A 55 5.71 8.21 9.78
CA SER A 55 6.45 8.66 8.61
C SER A 55 5.54 8.75 7.39
N ARG A 56 5.80 9.73 6.53
CA ARG A 56 5.19 9.82 5.21
C ARG A 56 6.06 9.07 4.22
N LEU A 57 5.45 8.14 3.50
CA LEU A 57 6.14 7.36 2.48
C LEU A 57 5.80 7.90 1.09
N ILE A 58 6.83 8.27 0.34
CA ILE A 58 6.72 8.72 -1.04
C ILE A 58 7.55 7.78 -1.89
N TRP A 59 6.93 7.14 -2.87
CA TRP A 59 7.64 6.21 -3.72
C TRP A 59 7.13 6.21 -5.16
N THR A 60 7.99 5.74 -6.04
CA THR A 60 7.71 5.53 -7.46
C THR A 60 8.56 4.38 -7.99
N PHE A 61 8.06 3.71 -9.03
CA PHE A 61 8.71 2.55 -9.63
C PHE A 61 8.88 2.72 -11.15
N PRO A 62 9.75 3.65 -11.61
CA PRO A 62 9.95 3.86 -13.04
C PRO A 62 10.69 2.66 -13.67
N ARG A 63 10.23 2.28 -14.86
CA ARG A 63 10.75 1.15 -15.65
C ARG A 63 10.73 1.48 -17.13
N ASN A 64 11.64 0.91 -17.91
CA ASN A 64 11.70 1.10 -19.38
C ASN A 64 11.18 -0.12 -20.18
N PHE A 65 10.62 -1.13 -19.51
CA PHE A 65 10.16 -2.37 -20.14
C PHE A 65 8.75 -2.71 -19.70
N GLY A 66 8.02 -3.44 -20.55
CA GLY A 66 6.66 -3.91 -20.27
C GLY A 66 5.62 -2.78 -20.18
N LEU A 67 5.88 -1.61 -20.77
CA LEU A 67 4.98 -0.46 -20.70
C LEU A 67 3.60 -0.73 -21.31
N TRP A 68 3.47 -1.71 -22.20
CA TRP A 68 2.18 -2.13 -22.75
C TRP A 68 1.20 -2.55 -21.66
N THR A 69 1.68 -3.07 -20.52
CA THR A 69 0.80 -3.48 -19.42
C THR A 69 0.07 -2.31 -18.79
N ASP A 70 0.63 -1.10 -18.88
CA ASP A 70 -0.01 0.12 -18.35
C ASP A 70 -1.24 0.54 -19.18
N HIS A 71 -1.35 0.01 -20.41
CA HIS A 71 -2.53 0.19 -21.27
C HIS A 71 -3.61 -0.89 -21.06
N ILE A 72 -3.23 -2.09 -20.58
CA ILE A 72 -4.16 -3.22 -20.39
C ILE A 72 -4.67 -3.28 -18.94
N ILE A 73 -3.77 -3.05 -17.99
CA ILE A 73 -4.06 -3.22 -16.56
C ILE A 73 -4.44 -1.85 -15.97
N PRO A 74 -5.62 -1.73 -15.33
CA PRO A 74 -6.02 -0.49 -14.66
C PRO A 74 -4.98 -0.02 -13.65
N ARG A 75 -4.69 1.28 -13.64
CA ARG A 75 -3.69 1.89 -12.75
C ARG A 75 -3.87 1.53 -11.27
N TRP A 76 -5.11 1.43 -10.78
CA TRP A 76 -5.38 1.06 -9.39
C TRP A 76 -4.90 -0.36 -9.06
N MET A 77 -4.99 -1.31 -9.99
CA MET A 77 -4.48 -2.67 -9.78
C MET A 77 -2.95 -2.70 -9.70
N LEU A 78 -2.29 -1.90 -10.53
CA LEU A 78 -0.83 -1.76 -10.49
C LEU A 78 -0.37 -1.11 -9.19
N HIS A 79 -1.05 -0.07 -8.71
CA HIS A 79 -0.76 0.51 -7.40
C HIS A 79 -0.96 -0.52 -6.28
N MET A 80 -2.06 -1.26 -6.29
CA MET A 80 -2.36 -2.27 -5.28
C MET A 80 -1.32 -3.39 -5.23
N SER A 81 -0.88 -3.90 -6.38
CA SER A 81 0.15 -4.94 -6.43
C SER A 81 1.51 -4.45 -5.94
N GLN A 82 1.87 -3.21 -6.26
CA GLN A 82 3.13 -2.62 -5.82
C GLN A 82 3.15 -2.33 -4.31
N ASN A 83 2.00 -2.02 -3.67
CA ASN A 83 1.93 -1.86 -2.22
C ASN A 83 2.30 -3.14 -1.45
N LEU A 84 2.12 -4.34 -2.03
CA LEU A 84 2.48 -5.59 -1.37
C LEU A 84 3.97 -5.66 -0.97
N ILE A 85 4.83 -4.97 -1.73
CA ILE A 85 6.27 -4.86 -1.43
C ILE A 85 6.49 -4.05 -0.14
N LEU A 86 5.68 -3.03 0.11
CA LEU A 86 5.78 -2.22 1.32
C LEU A 86 5.13 -2.93 2.50
N ASP A 87 4.01 -3.61 2.24
CA ASP A 87 3.27 -4.36 3.25
C ASP A 87 4.11 -5.52 3.81
N SER A 88 5.03 -6.10 3.04
CA SER A 88 5.90 -7.18 3.55
C SER A 88 6.80 -6.74 4.71
N ASP A 89 7.23 -5.48 4.70
CA ASP A 89 8.23 -4.96 5.62
C ASP A 89 7.61 -4.06 6.71
N LEU A 90 6.40 -3.53 6.49
CA LEU A 90 5.74 -2.57 7.36
C LEU A 90 5.68 -3.02 8.83
N TYR A 91 5.24 -4.25 9.07
CA TYR A 91 5.13 -4.79 10.43
C TYR A 91 6.51 -4.98 11.09
N LEU A 92 7.53 -5.38 10.31
CA LEU A 92 8.89 -5.54 10.80
C LEU A 92 9.49 -4.20 11.20
N LEU A 93 9.34 -3.18 10.36
CA LEU A 93 9.81 -1.81 10.63
C LEU A 93 9.16 -1.22 11.88
N HIS A 94 7.85 -1.46 12.07
CA HIS A 94 7.13 -1.03 13.26
C HIS A 94 7.67 -1.66 14.55
N LEU A 95 7.98 -2.97 14.52
CA LEU A 95 8.59 -3.65 15.66
C LEU A 95 10.05 -3.20 15.89
N GLU A 96 10.78 -2.95 14.80
CA GLU A 96 12.16 -2.50 14.82
C GLU A 96 12.28 -1.15 15.55
N GLU A 97 11.45 -0.17 15.19
CA GLU A 97 11.43 1.16 15.81
C GLU A 97 11.27 1.07 17.34
N ARG A 98 10.35 0.23 17.80
CA ARG A 98 10.08 0.03 19.23
C ARG A 98 11.24 -0.62 19.96
N LYS A 99 11.90 -1.61 19.33
CA LYS A 99 13.08 -2.25 19.90
C LYS A 99 14.25 -1.27 19.98
N ILE A 100 14.46 -0.44 18.96
CA ILE A 100 15.48 0.61 18.96
C ILE A 100 15.20 1.63 20.07
N MET A 101 13.96 2.07 20.22
CA MET A 101 13.60 3.01 21.29
C MET A 101 13.79 2.41 22.67
N LYS A 102 13.47 1.14 22.88
CA LYS A 102 13.73 0.45 24.15
C LYS A 102 15.23 0.29 24.45
N ALA A 103 16.05 0.00 23.44
CA ALA A 103 17.50 -0.11 23.61
C ALA A 103 18.18 1.26 23.80
N GLY A 104 17.56 2.30 23.27
CA GLY A 104 18.08 3.66 23.24
C GLY A 104 18.97 3.94 22.00
N PRO A 105 19.08 5.21 21.56
CA PRO A 105 19.79 5.58 20.32
C PRO A 105 21.26 5.14 20.29
N SER A 106 21.92 5.09 21.44
CA SER A 106 23.32 4.67 21.56
C SER A 106 23.52 3.16 21.37
N ASN A 107 22.51 2.34 21.70
CA ASN A 107 22.56 0.88 21.69
C ASN A 107 21.74 0.23 20.56
N TRP A 108 21.39 0.99 19.51
CA TRP A 108 20.54 0.50 18.41
C TRP A 108 21.04 -0.82 17.77
N HIS A 109 22.37 -1.04 17.73
CA HIS A 109 22.97 -2.26 17.19
C HIS A 109 22.57 -3.51 18.00
N LYS A 110 22.31 -3.40 19.31
CA LYS A 110 21.84 -4.54 20.12
C LYS A 110 20.39 -4.94 19.78
N ALA A 111 19.62 -4.03 19.18
CA ALA A 111 18.23 -4.27 18.83
C ALA A 111 18.08 -4.90 17.43
N CYS A 112 18.90 -4.47 16.46
CA CYS A 112 18.59 -4.64 15.03
C CYS A 112 19.83 -4.91 14.15
N PHE A 113 21.01 -5.16 14.71
CA PHE A 113 22.21 -5.36 13.89
C PHE A 113 22.20 -6.73 13.21
N VAL A 114 22.41 -6.75 11.90
CA VAL A 114 22.65 -7.98 11.13
C VAL A 114 24.09 -7.92 10.61
N PRO A 115 24.96 -8.91 10.93
CA PRO A 115 26.38 -8.82 10.60
C PRO A 115 26.66 -9.14 9.13
N THR A 116 26.11 -8.35 8.20
CA THR A 116 26.29 -8.51 6.75
C THR A 116 26.90 -7.26 6.11
N LYS A 117 27.58 -7.43 4.98
CA LYS A 117 28.14 -6.31 4.20
C LYS A 117 27.06 -5.32 3.75
N SER A 118 25.83 -5.79 3.56
CA SER A 118 24.67 -4.96 3.16
C SER A 118 24.31 -3.90 4.20
N ASP A 119 24.64 -4.13 5.48
CA ASP A 119 24.33 -3.20 6.58
C ASP A 119 25.32 -2.03 6.66
N ALA A 120 26.41 -2.04 5.90
CA ALA A 120 27.44 -1.01 5.95
C ALA A 120 26.87 0.40 5.79
N HIS A 121 25.90 0.58 4.90
CA HIS A 121 25.25 1.86 4.68
C HIS A 121 24.34 2.28 5.84
N ILE A 122 23.67 1.33 6.50
CA ILE A 122 22.85 1.59 7.69
C ILE A 122 23.74 1.99 8.87
N VAL A 123 24.86 1.28 9.07
CA VAL A 123 25.86 1.61 10.10
C VAL A 123 26.43 3.01 9.87
N ALA A 124 26.82 3.33 8.63
CA ALA A 124 27.34 4.65 8.27
C ALA A 124 26.29 5.75 8.51
N PHE A 125 25.04 5.53 8.11
CA PHE A 125 23.94 6.46 8.35
C PHE A 125 23.70 6.70 9.85
N ARG A 126 23.68 5.64 10.67
CA ARG A 126 23.49 5.75 12.13
C ARG A 126 24.66 6.45 12.82
N ALA A 127 25.90 6.24 12.33
CA ALA A 127 27.07 6.97 12.82
C ALA A 127 26.99 8.46 12.48
N TRP A 128 26.57 8.80 11.25
CA TRP A 128 26.30 10.17 10.84
C TRP A 128 25.21 10.82 11.70
N LEU A 129 24.07 10.14 11.89
CA LEU A 129 22.97 10.63 12.72
C LEU A 129 23.42 10.87 14.17
N ARG A 130 24.23 9.96 14.74
CA ARG A 130 24.82 10.13 16.07
C ARG A 130 25.70 11.38 16.14
N LYS A 131 26.55 11.59 15.14
CA LYS A 131 27.50 12.70 15.09
C LYS A 131 26.79 14.05 15.00
N TYR A 132 25.72 14.16 14.22
CA TYR A 132 25.11 15.45 13.90
C TYR A 132 23.79 15.73 14.63
N SER A 133 23.13 14.74 15.23
CA SER A 133 21.85 14.94 15.92
C SER A 133 21.72 14.18 17.25
N GLY A 134 22.84 13.71 17.81
CA GLY A 134 22.82 12.91 19.04
C GLY A 134 22.17 11.52 18.86
N GLY A 135 21.92 11.10 17.62
CA GLY A 135 21.36 9.79 17.28
C GLY A 135 19.84 9.76 17.21
N GLN A 136 19.20 10.92 17.31
CA GLN A 136 17.74 11.08 17.28
C GLN A 136 17.35 12.27 16.42
N LEU A 137 16.09 12.31 16.01
CA LEU A 137 15.52 13.49 15.37
C LEU A 137 15.10 14.48 16.46
N ASP A 138 15.36 15.76 16.23
CA ASP A 138 14.80 16.83 17.05
C ASP A 138 13.38 17.11 16.56
N TRP A 139 12.39 16.78 17.38
CA TRP A 139 10.97 17.00 17.08
C TRP A 139 10.47 18.37 17.57
N GLY A 140 11.35 19.19 18.15
CA GLY A 140 10.99 20.46 18.77
C GLY A 140 10.07 20.27 19.99
N THR A 141 9.31 21.32 20.32
CA THR A 141 8.43 21.33 21.51
C THR A 141 7.04 20.76 21.26
N ASN A 142 6.69 20.49 20.00
CA ASN A 142 5.32 20.11 19.61
C ASN A 142 5.03 18.61 19.77
N PHE A 143 6.07 17.79 19.95
CA PHE A 143 5.91 16.34 20.05
C PHE A 143 6.70 15.79 21.23
N SER A 144 6.06 14.90 22.00
CA SER A 144 6.77 14.04 22.95
C SER A 144 7.62 13.03 22.18
N SER A 145 8.85 12.76 22.63
CA SER A 145 9.73 11.75 22.03
C SER A 145 9.23 10.30 22.17
N ALA A 146 8.13 10.08 22.88
CA ALA A 146 7.52 8.76 23.07
C ALA A 146 6.75 8.30 21.81
N LEU A 147 6.82 6.99 21.53
CA LEU A 147 6.00 6.39 20.46
C LEU A 147 4.55 6.26 20.91
N PRO A 148 3.59 6.37 19.97
CA PRO A 148 2.22 5.97 20.22
C PRO A 148 2.14 4.48 20.58
N PRO A 149 1.08 4.04 21.29
CA PRO A 149 0.85 2.62 21.58
C PRO A 149 0.79 1.81 20.29
N THR A 150 1.19 0.54 20.36
CA THR A 150 1.09 -0.38 19.21
C THR A 150 -0.38 -0.63 18.91
N PRO A 151 -0.89 -0.30 17.71
CA PRO A 151 -2.23 -0.72 17.31
C PRO A 151 -2.25 -2.24 17.06
N PRO A 152 -3.44 -2.86 17.01
CA PRO A 152 -3.61 -4.22 16.50
C PRO A 152 -2.96 -4.38 15.12
N ARG A 153 -2.46 -5.58 14.82
CA ARG A 153 -1.76 -5.84 13.55
C ARG A 153 -2.66 -5.56 12.36
N GLU A 154 -3.93 -5.91 12.47
CA GLU A 154 -4.95 -5.73 11.43
C GLU A 154 -5.11 -4.25 11.11
N GLN A 155 -5.16 -3.40 12.14
CA GLN A 155 -5.24 -1.94 11.98
C GLN A 155 -3.94 -1.35 11.39
N LEU A 156 -2.77 -1.88 11.77
CA LEU A 156 -1.49 -1.41 11.20
C LEU A 156 -1.38 -1.73 9.72
N MET A 157 -1.85 -2.92 9.32
CA MET A 157 -1.83 -3.43 7.96
C MET A 157 -3.04 -2.98 7.14
N GLU A 158 -3.88 -2.08 7.69
CA GLU A 158 -5.10 -1.61 7.06
C GLU A 158 -4.80 -0.70 5.87
N ARG A 159 -5.07 -1.20 4.67
CA ARG A 159 -4.72 -0.52 3.42
C ARG A 159 -5.78 0.48 2.97
N TYR A 160 -7.03 0.34 3.40
CA TYR A 160 -8.05 1.31 3.05
C TYR A 160 -7.67 2.72 3.54
N TRP A 161 -7.29 2.83 4.82
CA TRP A 161 -6.94 4.11 5.45
C TRP A 161 -5.54 4.61 5.11
N SER A 162 -4.55 3.70 4.98
CA SER A 162 -3.18 4.11 4.68
C SER A 162 -3.00 4.55 3.22
N HIS A 163 -3.82 4.01 2.30
CA HIS A 163 -3.64 4.22 0.87
C HIS A 163 -4.93 4.62 0.12
N VAL A 164 -5.99 3.80 0.16
CA VAL A 164 -7.14 3.94 -0.77
C VAL A 164 -7.79 5.31 -0.65
N VAL A 165 -8.07 5.78 0.57
CA VAL A 165 -8.67 7.09 0.84
C VAL A 165 -7.84 8.27 0.32
N ASN A 166 -6.51 8.11 0.26
CA ASN A 166 -5.57 9.17 -0.14
C ASN A 166 -5.18 9.12 -1.63
N CYS A 167 -5.62 8.10 -2.37
CA CYS A 167 -5.27 7.91 -3.77
C CYS A 167 -6.50 8.07 -4.67
N SER A 168 -6.47 9.05 -5.58
CA SER A 168 -7.58 9.28 -6.51
C SER A 168 -7.90 8.06 -7.37
N SER A 169 -6.89 7.37 -7.91
CA SER A 169 -7.09 6.18 -8.75
C SER A 169 -7.75 5.04 -7.96
N CYS A 170 -7.29 4.76 -6.75
CA CYS A 170 -7.78 3.64 -5.95
C CYS A 170 -9.12 3.96 -5.28
N SER A 171 -9.33 5.19 -4.82
CA SER A 171 -10.62 5.62 -4.25
C SER A 171 -11.73 5.65 -5.30
N VAL A 172 -11.46 6.08 -6.53
CA VAL A 172 -12.44 6.03 -7.63
C VAL A 172 -12.77 4.59 -7.98
N ALA A 173 -11.76 3.72 -8.09
CA ALA A 173 -11.98 2.29 -8.34
C ALA A 173 -12.81 1.63 -7.23
N TYR A 174 -12.50 1.92 -5.96
CA TYR A 174 -13.24 1.43 -4.81
C TYR A 174 -14.73 1.82 -4.86
N LYS A 175 -15.02 3.11 -5.08
CA LYS A 175 -16.41 3.60 -5.22
C LYS A 175 -17.12 2.94 -6.40
N GLY A 176 -16.43 2.81 -7.54
CA GLY A 176 -16.99 2.13 -8.72
C GLY A 176 -17.31 0.66 -8.46
N LEU A 177 -16.42 -0.06 -7.77
CA LEU A 177 -16.64 -1.46 -7.40
C LEU A 177 -17.81 -1.63 -6.41
N GLN A 178 -18.00 -0.69 -5.47
CA GLN A 178 -19.17 -0.69 -4.59
C GLN A 178 -20.48 -0.48 -5.34
N VAL A 179 -20.52 0.45 -6.29
CA VAL A 179 -21.72 0.67 -7.12
C VAL A 179 -21.98 -0.57 -7.98
N LEU A 180 -20.94 -1.14 -8.58
CA LEU A 180 -21.05 -2.36 -9.38
C LEU A 180 -21.57 -3.54 -8.55
N GLU A 181 -21.14 -3.68 -7.29
CA GLU A 181 -21.66 -4.69 -6.37
C GLU A 181 -23.18 -4.58 -6.21
N VAL A 182 -23.67 -3.38 -5.90
CA VAL A 182 -25.12 -3.15 -5.70
C VAL A 182 -25.89 -3.41 -7.00
N VAL A 183 -25.40 -2.92 -8.13
CA VAL A 183 -26.04 -3.13 -9.44
C VAL A 183 -26.12 -4.62 -9.78
N LEU A 184 -25.05 -5.39 -9.58
CA LEU A 184 -25.03 -6.83 -9.85
C LEU A 184 -25.92 -7.62 -8.89
N GLN A 185 -26.04 -7.21 -7.63
CA GLN A 185 -26.98 -7.80 -6.68
C GLN A 185 -28.43 -7.59 -7.15
N ILE A 186 -28.79 -6.35 -7.52
CA ILE A 186 -30.13 -6.03 -8.04
C ILE A 186 -30.41 -6.83 -9.32
N PHE A 187 -29.44 -6.86 -10.24
CA PHE A 187 -29.57 -7.61 -11.50
C PHE A 187 -29.74 -9.11 -11.27
N SER A 188 -29.00 -9.70 -10.32
CA SER A 188 -29.14 -11.11 -9.97
C SER A 188 -30.52 -11.42 -9.39
N ILE A 189 -31.04 -10.57 -8.50
CA ILE A 189 -32.39 -10.71 -7.94
C ILE A 189 -33.43 -10.61 -9.06
N ALA A 190 -33.29 -9.65 -9.97
CA ALA A 190 -34.20 -9.49 -11.11
C ALA A 190 -34.20 -10.71 -12.05
N LEU A 191 -33.01 -11.26 -12.37
CA LEU A 191 -32.88 -12.45 -13.20
C LEU A 191 -33.50 -13.71 -12.58
N ILE A 192 -33.59 -13.78 -11.25
CA ILE A 192 -34.29 -14.85 -10.55
C ILE A 192 -35.80 -14.57 -10.50
N GLY A 193 -36.20 -13.33 -10.21
CA GLY A 193 -37.61 -12.95 -10.02
C GLY A 193 -38.45 -12.97 -11.30
N ILE A 194 -37.92 -12.49 -12.43
CA ILE A 194 -38.65 -12.38 -13.71
C ILE A 194 -39.15 -13.76 -14.20
N PRO A 195 -38.32 -14.83 -14.22
CA PRO A 195 -38.74 -16.20 -14.52
C PRO A 195 -39.85 -16.77 -13.64
N VAL A 196 -39.85 -16.43 -12.33
CA VAL A 196 -40.82 -16.93 -11.36
C VAL A 196 -42.19 -16.32 -11.61
N ILE A 197 -42.22 -14.99 -11.83
CA ILE A 197 -43.47 -14.25 -12.10
C ILE A 197 -44.05 -14.68 -13.45
N ASN A 198 -43.22 -14.84 -14.48
CA ASN A 198 -43.65 -15.14 -15.85
C ASN A 198 -43.56 -16.64 -16.22
N HIS A 199 -43.72 -17.53 -15.24
CA HIS A 199 -43.55 -18.98 -15.43
C HIS A 199 -44.46 -19.60 -16.50
N GLY A 200 -45.61 -18.98 -16.78
CA GLY A 200 -46.55 -19.41 -17.82
C GLY A 200 -46.25 -18.87 -19.23
N VAL A 201 -45.41 -17.83 -19.34
CA VAL A 201 -45.04 -17.20 -20.63
C VAL A 201 -43.65 -17.63 -21.07
N MET A 202 -42.74 -17.90 -20.12
CA MET A 202 -41.37 -18.29 -20.40
C MET A 202 -41.20 -19.81 -20.50
N SER A 203 -40.46 -20.26 -21.53
CA SER A 203 -40.07 -21.67 -21.66
C SER A 203 -39.23 -22.12 -20.46
N VAL A 204 -39.31 -23.41 -20.11
CA VAL A 204 -38.52 -24.00 -19.02
C VAL A 204 -37.02 -23.76 -19.25
N ALA A 205 -36.56 -23.92 -20.49
CA ALA A 205 -35.18 -23.65 -20.87
C ALA A 205 -34.76 -22.21 -20.58
N ALA A 206 -35.57 -21.22 -20.98
CA ALA A 206 -35.26 -19.80 -20.76
C ALA A 206 -35.16 -19.45 -19.25
N ARG A 207 -36.02 -20.06 -18.42
CA ARG A 207 -35.99 -19.87 -16.97
C ARG A 207 -34.73 -20.46 -16.34
N ILE A 208 -34.36 -21.68 -16.74
CA ILE A 208 -33.14 -22.34 -16.25
C ILE A 208 -31.89 -21.53 -16.66
N THR A 209 -31.83 -21.03 -17.90
CA THR A 209 -30.71 -20.20 -18.37
C THR A 209 -30.61 -18.87 -17.62
N ALA A 210 -31.73 -18.20 -17.35
CA ALA A 210 -31.72 -16.94 -16.60
C ALA A 210 -31.22 -17.12 -15.15
N VAL A 211 -31.69 -18.17 -14.47
CA VAL A 211 -31.27 -18.49 -13.10
C VAL A 211 -29.80 -18.93 -13.06
N SER A 212 -29.35 -19.74 -14.01
CA SER A 212 -27.94 -20.16 -14.07
C SER A 212 -27.01 -18.97 -14.34
N MET A 213 -27.40 -18.05 -15.22
CA MET A 213 -26.66 -16.82 -15.49
C MET A 213 -26.61 -15.91 -14.26
N ALA A 214 -27.71 -15.77 -13.52
CA ALA A 214 -27.74 -15.01 -12.27
C ALA A 214 -26.75 -15.55 -11.24
N ILE A 215 -26.74 -16.87 -11.04
CA ILE A 215 -25.83 -17.53 -10.10
C ILE A 215 -24.37 -17.35 -10.55
N LEU A 216 -24.08 -17.53 -11.85
CA LEU A 216 -22.74 -17.34 -12.39
C LEU A 216 -22.25 -15.89 -12.24
N CYS A 217 -23.09 -14.90 -12.56
CA CYS A 217 -22.77 -13.48 -12.37
C CYS A 217 -22.50 -13.15 -10.89
N PHE A 218 -23.33 -13.65 -9.98
CA PHE A 218 -23.15 -13.41 -8.55
C PHE A 218 -21.89 -14.08 -8.01
N CYS A 219 -21.65 -15.35 -8.34
CA CYS A 219 -20.47 -16.10 -7.90
C CYS A 219 -19.18 -15.50 -8.46
N SER A 220 -19.14 -15.20 -9.76
CA SER A 220 -17.96 -14.59 -10.39
C SER A 220 -17.65 -13.22 -9.77
N PHE A 221 -18.67 -12.40 -9.52
CA PHE A 221 -18.47 -11.12 -8.85
C PHE A 221 -17.97 -11.27 -7.42
N LYS A 222 -18.58 -12.16 -6.62
CA LYS A 222 -18.10 -12.42 -5.25
C LYS A 222 -16.68 -12.98 -5.23
N VAL A 223 -16.31 -13.85 -6.17
CA VAL A 223 -14.93 -14.34 -6.31
C VAL A 223 -13.97 -13.21 -6.70
N VAL A 224 -14.34 -12.33 -7.63
CA VAL A 224 -13.52 -11.16 -8.01
C VAL A 224 -13.36 -10.20 -6.82
N VAL A 225 -14.43 -9.92 -6.09
CA VAL A 225 -14.40 -9.13 -4.85
C VAL A 225 -13.52 -9.81 -3.82
N LEU A 226 -13.67 -11.11 -3.58
CA LEU A 226 -12.88 -11.83 -2.58
C LEU A 226 -11.39 -11.87 -2.98
N LEU A 227 -11.05 -12.21 -4.22
CA LEU A 227 -9.67 -12.29 -4.69
C LEU A 227 -8.97 -10.92 -4.72
N HIS A 228 -9.68 -9.85 -5.07
CA HIS A 228 -9.07 -8.52 -5.16
C HIS A 228 -9.19 -7.69 -3.88
N LEU A 229 -10.15 -8.02 -3.00
CA LEU A 229 -10.47 -7.24 -1.81
C LEU A 229 -10.29 -7.99 -0.49
N GLN A 230 -10.04 -9.31 -0.43
CA GLN A 230 -9.68 -9.97 0.86
C GLN A 230 -8.32 -9.54 1.43
N ASN A 231 -7.49 -8.84 0.65
CA ASN A 231 -6.33 -8.13 1.18
C ASN A 231 -6.67 -6.72 1.72
N LEU A 232 -7.90 -6.24 1.54
CA LEU A 232 -8.43 -4.98 2.04
C LEU A 232 -9.52 -5.34 3.06
N PRO A 233 -9.24 -5.42 4.37
CA PRO A 233 -10.30 -5.53 5.34
C PRO A 233 -11.20 -4.30 5.13
N PHE A 234 -12.45 -4.51 4.75
CA PHE A 234 -13.44 -3.45 4.78
C PHE A 234 -14.08 -3.43 6.17
N PRO A 235 -14.27 -2.26 6.77
CA PRO A 235 -15.08 -2.12 7.97
C PRO A 235 -16.54 -2.50 7.73
#